data_AF-A0A1V4SW37-F1
#
_entry.id   AF-A0A1V4SW37-F1
#
_cell.length_a   1.000
_cell.length_b   1.000
_cell.length_c   1.000
_cell.angle_alpha   90.00
_cell.angle_beta   90.00
_cell.angle_gamma   90.00
#
_symmetry.space_group_name_H-M   'P 1'
#
loop_
_entity.id
_entity.type
_entity.pdbx_description
1 polymer ?
#
loop_
_entity_poly.entity_id
_entity_poly.type
_entity_poly.pdbx_seq_one_letter_code
_entity_poly.pdbx_strand_id
1 'polypeptide(L)'
;MRWRDKNKLEEKNIMNVDLRSVSSDTRLDNLIFKNDIFINWMNGEYDLYLFLDSLNEGLLQVGTLAEILIENFKEVDISRLKLRVACRTGVLPSTFETELKSLSKKVCPYDNAVAEAGYKIIKTEFAFNRIFNNLEELKLELRSYVLWYNNKRIHSSLNYMTPVEDRLANMNK
;
A
#
# COMPACT_ATOMS: atom_id res chain seq x y z
N MET A 1 2.61 17.48 0.39
CA MET A 1 1.82 17.23 1.62
C MET A 1 1.87 15.72 1.91
N ARG A 2 2.49 15.30 3.02
CA ARG A 2 2.80 13.88 3.32
C ARG A 2 1.60 13.18 3.98
N TRP A 3 1.42 11.90 3.64
CA TRP A 3 0.33 11.00 4.08
C TRP A 3 0.08 10.93 5.60
N ARG A 4 1.06 11.27 6.44
CA ARG A 4 0.91 11.23 7.91
C ARG A 4 0.00 12.31 8.49
N ASP A 5 -0.20 13.42 7.80
CA ASP A 5 -0.93 14.57 8.38
C ASP A 5 -2.46 14.46 8.27
N LYS A 6 -2.98 13.40 7.64
CA LYS A 6 -4.44 13.15 7.53
C LYS A 6 -5.00 12.07 8.46
N ASN A 7 -4.16 11.40 9.28
CA ASN A 7 -4.55 10.26 10.12
C ASN A 7 -5.35 10.62 11.39
N LYS A 8 -6.22 11.63 11.33
CA LYS A 8 -7.24 11.87 12.39
C LYS A 8 -8.67 11.88 11.86
N LEU A 9 -8.89 11.69 10.56
CA LEU A 9 -10.21 11.53 9.98
C LEU A 9 -10.22 10.26 9.11
N GLU A 10 -11.20 9.38 9.34
CA GLU A 10 -11.64 8.27 8.46
C GLU A 10 -11.03 6.85 8.62
N GLU A 11 -10.98 6.30 9.83
CA GLU A 11 -10.88 4.82 9.97
C GLU A 11 -12.12 4.08 9.42
N LYS A 12 -13.25 4.77 9.19
CA LYS A 12 -14.51 4.18 8.70
C LYS A 12 -14.54 3.85 7.21
N ASN A 13 -13.61 4.40 6.41
CA ASN A 13 -13.65 4.28 4.95
C ASN A 13 -12.51 3.40 4.41
N ILE A 14 -11.99 2.52 5.26
CA ILE A 14 -10.93 1.58 4.92
C ILE A 14 -11.54 0.19 4.76
N MET A 15 -11.29 -0.42 3.61
CA MET A 15 -11.69 -1.78 3.29
C MET A 15 -10.47 -2.63 3.04
N ASN A 16 -10.25 -3.65 3.87
CA ASN A 16 -9.15 -4.60 3.72
C ASN A 16 -9.71 -5.94 3.23
N VAL A 17 -9.18 -6.45 2.12
CA VAL A 17 -9.66 -7.69 1.49
C VAL A 17 -8.49 -8.64 1.33
N ASP A 18 -8.61 -9.81 1.97
CA ASP A 18 -7.65 -10.89 1.85
C ASP A 18 -8.02 -11.80 0.68
N LEU A 19 -7.27 -11.69 -0.41
CA LEU A 19 -7.52 -12.44 -1.64
C LEU A 19 -7.19 -13.93 -1.53
N ARG A 20 -6.54 -14.39 -0.46
CA ARG A 20 -6.32 -15.84 -0.20
C ARG A 20 -7.64 -16.60 -0.06
N SER A 21 -8.65 -15.93 0.46
CA SER A 21 -9.97 -16.51 0.73
C SER A 21 -10.88 -16.55 -0.50
N VAL A 22 -10.42 -16.00 -1.63
CA VAL A 22 -11.17 -15.92 -2.88
C VAL A 22 -10.88 -17.16 -3.72
N SER A 23 -11.88 -18.04 -3.80
CA SER A 23 -11.83 -19.26 -4.62
C SER A 23 -12.67 -19.18 -5.89
N SER A 24 -13.46 -18.12 -6.06
CA SER A 24 -14.33 -17.90 -7.22
C SER A 24 -14.72 -16.43 -7.37
N ASP A 25 -15.14 -16.08 -8.58
CA ASP A 25 -15.59 -14.75 -8.98
C ASP A 25 -16.76 -14.27 -8.10
N THR A 26 -17.73 -15.15 -7.83
CA THR A 26 -18.87 -14.86 -6.94
C THR A 26 -18.41 -14.49 -5.53
N ARG A 27 -17.32 -15.10 -5.05
CA ARG A 27 -16.78 -14.81 -3.72
C ARG A 27 -16.04 -13.48 -3.70
N LEU A 28 -15.32 -13.14 -4.76
CA LEU A 28 -14.70 -11.82 -4.93
C LEU A 28 -15.77 -10.71 -4.99
N ASP A 29 -16.81 -10.94 -5.77
CA ASP A 29 -17.94 -10.03 -5.93
C ASP A 29 -18.66 -9.77 -4.60
N ASN A 30 -18.94 -10.83 -3.84
CA ASN A 30 -19.51 -10.70 -2.50
C ASN A 30 -18.58 -10.00 -1.50
N LEU A 31 -17.27 -10.20 -1.61
CA LEU A 31 -16.30 -9.62 -0.68
C LEU A 31 -16.05 -8.14 -0.93
N ILE A 32 -16.08 -7.71 -2.20
CA ILE A 32 -15.74 -6.34 -2.61
C ILE A 32 -17.01 -5.57 -3.01
N PHE A 33 -17.63 -5.93 -4.12
CA PHE A 33 -18.62 -5.09 -4.80
C PHE A 33 -20.00 -5.13 -4.15
N LYS A 34 -20.37 -6.23 -3.49
CA LYS A 34 -21.59 -6.34 -2.69
C LYS A 34 -21.38 -6.06 -1.20
N ASN A 35 -20.19 -5.61 -0.82
CA ASN A 35 -19.92 -5.23 0.55
C ASN A 35 -20.61 -3.90 0.87
N ASP A 36 -21.24 -3.79 2.05
CA ASP A 36 -21.91 -2.57 2.48
C ASP A 36 -20.98 -1.35 2.46
N ILE A 37 -19.69 -1.52 2.75
CA ILE A 37 -18.70 -0.42 2.71
C ILE A 37 -18.57 0.12 1.27
N PHE A 38 -18.48 -0.78 0.29
CA PHE A 38 -18.33 -0.43 -1.11
C PHE A 38 -19.62 0.20 -1.67
N ILE A 39 -20.78 -0.39 -1.35
CA ILE A 39 -22.09 0.14 -1.76
C ILE A 39 -22.34 1.52 -1.13
N ASN A 40 -22.04 1.70 0.15
CA ASN A 40 -22.19 2.99 0.82
C ASN A 40 -21.23 4.04 0.24
N TRP A 41 -20.02 3.64 -0.16
CA TRP A 41 -19.07 4.54 -0.81
C TRP A 41 -19.55 5.01 -2.19
N MET A 42 -20.11 4.10 -2.99
CA MET A 42 -20.69 4.41 -4.29
C MET A 42 -21.78 5.47 -4.19
N ASN A 43 -22.62 5.38 -3.14
CA ASN A 43 -23.73 6.32 -2.90
C ASN A 43 -23.34 7.54 -2.04
N GLY A 44 -22.14 7.55 -1.46
CA GLY A 44 -21.65 8.62 -0.59
C GLY A 44 -20.76 9.63 -1.32
N GLU A 45 -20.22 10.60 -0.58
CA GLU A 45 -19.32 11.64 -1.12
C GLU A 45 -17.87 11.51 -0.60
N TYR A 46 -17.54 10.43 0.09
CA TYR A 46 -16.23 10.22 0.73
C TYR A 46 -15.25 9.41 -0.13
N ASP A 47 -13.96 9.46 0.20
CA ASP A 47 -12.93 8.62 -0.44
C ASP A 47 -12.95 7.19 0.14
N LEU A 48 -12.86 6.15 -0.69
CA LEU A 48 -12.71 4.76 -0.24
C LEU A 48 -11.25 4.32 -0.36
N TYR A 49 -10.71 3.76 0.72
CA TYR A 49 -9.38 3.17 0.74
C TYR A 49 -9.49 1.65 0.69
N LEU A 50 -9.30 1.07 -0.50
CA LEU A 50 -9.37 -0.37 -0.71
C LEU A 50 -7.96 -0.96 -0.71
N PHE A 51 -7.70 -1.87 0.22
CA PHE A 51 -6.46 -2.62 0.34
C PHE A 51 -6.72 -4.06 -0.04
N LEU A 52 -6.14 -4.48 -1.16
CA LEU A 52 -6.15 -5.87 -1.61
C LEU A 52 -4.83 -6.51 -1.19
N ASP A 53 -4.87 -7.51 -0.32
CA ASP A 53 -3.68 -8.21 0.14
C ASP A 53 -3.61 -9.63 -0.44
N SER A 54 -2.39 -10.16 -0.53
CA SER A 54 -2.09 -11.54 -0.91
C SER A 54 -2.58 -11.94 -2.32
N LEU A 55 -2.51 -11.02 -3.29
CA LEU A 55 -2.92 -11.25 -4.68
C LEU A 55 -2.30 -12.52 -5.30
N ASN A 56 -1.03 -12.79 -5.02
CA ASN A 56 -0.30 -13.96 -5.56
C ASN A 56 -0.53 -15.28 -4.79
N GLU A 57 -1.37 -15.26 -3.75
CA GLU A 57 -1.64 -16.42 -2.88
C GLU A 57 -3.13 -16.82 -2.90
N GLY A 58 -3.91 -16.17 -3.76
CA GLY A 58 -5.28 -16.58 -4.04
C GLY A 58 -5.34 -17.96 -4.71
N LEU A 59 -6.47 -18.63 -4.53
CA LEU A 59 -6.75 -19.91 -5.18
C LEU A 59 -7.03 -19.74 -6.69
N LEU A 60 -7.36 -18.51 -7.11
CA LEU A 60 -7.48 -18.10 -8.50
C LEU A 60 -6.14 -17.60 -9.04
N GLN A 61 -5.88 -17.85 -10.33
CA GLN A 61 -4.71 -17.27 -10.99
C GLN A 61 -4.78 -15.74 -10.95
N VAL A 62 -3.63 -15.12 -10.71
CA VAL A 62 -3.49 -13.65 -10.61
C VAL A 62 -4.08 -12.94 -11.83
N GLY A 63 -3.96 -13.53 -13.03
CA GLY A 63 -4.54 -12.99 -14.26
C GLY A 63 -6.08 -12.90 -14.22
N THR A 64 -6.75 -13.95 -13.76
CA THR A 64 -8.22 -13.99 -13.65
C THR A 64 -8.73 -12.99 -12.60
N LEU A 65 -8.08 -12.92 -11.43
CA LEU A 65 -8.43 -11.92 -10.40
C LEU A 65 -8.24 -10.49 -10.93
N ALA A 66 -7.16 -10.26 -11.67
CA ALA A 66 -6.86 -8.98 -12.27
C ALA A 66 -7.94 -8.54 -13.27
N GLU A 67 -8.34 -9.44 -14.17
CA GLU A 67 -9.38 -9.17 -15.18
C GLU A 67 -10.72 -8.82 -14.51
N ILE A 68 -11.18 -9.63 -13.55
CA ILE A 68 -12.46 -9.39 -12.87
C ILE A 68 -12.44 -8.05 -12.12
N LEU A 69 -11.35 -7.71 -11.43
CA LEU A 69 -11.22 -6.43 -10.75
C LEU A 69 -11.29 -5.26 -11.73
N ILE A 70 -10.57 -5.35 -12.84
CA ILE A 70 -10.56 -4.32 -13.89
C ILE A 70 -11.95 -4.14 -14.48
N GLU A 71 -12.63 -5.23 -14.85
CA GLU A 71 -13.96 -5.19 -15.46
C GLU A 71 -14.96 -4.49 -14.53
N ASN A 72 -14.97 -4.86 -13.24
CA ASN A 72 -15.86 -4.22 -12.28
C ASN A 72 -15.50 -2.74 -12.02
N PHE A 73 -14.22 -2.39 -12.02
CA PHE A 73 -13.81 -0.99 -11.84
C PHE A 73 -14.08 -0.10 -13.07
N LYS A 74 -14.25 -0.68 -14.27
CA LYS A 74 -14.67 0.07 -15.47
C LYS A 74 -16.13 0.53 -15.38
N GLU A 75 -16.97 -0.22 -14.66
CA GLU A 75 -18.40 0.04 -14.52
C GLU A 75 -18.74 1.09 -13.45
N VAL A 76 -17.76 1.57 -12.68
CA VAL A 76 -17.98 2.47 -11.55
C VAL A 76 -17.09 3.71 -11.60
N ASP A 77 -17.55 4.83 -11.04
CA ASP A 77 -16.71 6.03 -10.90
C ASP A 77 -15.67 5.83 -9.78
N ILE A 78 -14.44 5.55 -10.20
CA ILE A 78 -13.28 5.34 -9.33
C ILE A 78 -12.50 6.61 -8.98
N SER A 79 -13.02 7.80 -9.31
CA SER A 79 -12.36 9.08 -8.98
C SER A 79 -12.07 9.23 -7.47
N ARG A 80 -12.96 8.66 -6.63
CA ARG A 80 -12.88 8.63 -5.17
C ARG A 80 -12.28 7.34 -4.61
N LEU A 81 -11.81 6.43 -5.46
CA LEU A 81 -11.19 5.17 -5.02
C LEU A 81 -9.68 5.35 -4.84
N LYS A 82 -9.17 4.93 -3.69
CA LYS A 82 -7.75 4.86 -3.34
C LYS A 82 -7.38 3.39 -3.18
N LEU A 83 -6.95 2.78 -4.28
CA LEU A 83 -6.59 1.37 -4.34
C LEU A 83 -5.12 1.14 -3.93
N ARG A 84 -4.88 0.16 -3.07
CA ARG A 84 -3.56 -0.41 -2.79
C ARG A 84 -3.61 -1.91 -2.96
N VAL A 85 -2.66 -2.45 -3.71
CA VAL A 85 -2.54 -3.89 -3.96
C VAL A 85 -1.21 -4.36 -3.40
N ALA A 86 -1.25 -5.32 -2.49
CA ALA A 86 -0.07 -5.99 -1.97
C ALA A 86 0.08 -7.37 -2.64
N CYS A 87 1.28 -7.60 -3.18
CA CYS A 87 1.69 -8.83 -3.81
C CYS A 87 3.02 -9.23 -3.17
N ARG A 88 3.13 -10.43 -2.57
CA ARG A 88 4.35 -10.83 -1.85
C ARG A 88 5.58 -10.90 -2.76
N THR A 89 5.39 -11.18 -4.04
CA THR A 89 6.48 -11.22 -5.04
C THR A 89 6.86 -9.82 -5.54
N GLY A 90 6.06 -8.78 -5.25
CA GLY A 90 6.25 -7.43 -5.78
C GLY A 90 5.97 -7.29 -7.28
N VAL A 91 5.70 -8.39 -7.98
CA VAL A 91 5.44 -8.40 -9.43
C VAL A 91 3.94 -8.53 -9.66
N LEU A 92 3.31 -7.43 -10.06
CA LEU A 92 1.99 -7.47 -10.69
C LEU A 92 2.17 -7.82 -12.18
N PRO A 93 1.20 -8.51 -12.82
CA PRO A 93 1.19 -8.63 -14.27
C PRO A 93 1.22 -7.24 -14.91
N SER A 94 2.08 -7.02 -15.90
CA SER A 94 2.27 -5.72 -16.55
C SER A 94 0.98 -5.17 -17.17
N THR A 95 0.12 -6.06 -17.68
CA THR A 95 -1.23 -5.75 -18.18
C THR A 95 -2.13 -5.21 -17.07
N PHE A 96 -2.17 -5.89 -15.92
CA PHE A 96 -2.96 -5.47 -14.76
C PHE A 96 -2.50 -4.12 -14.22
N GLU A 97 -1.19 -3.91 -14.10
CA GLU A 97 -0.64 -2.63 -13.64
C GLU A 97 -0.96 -1.49 -14.61
N THR A 98 -0.87 -1.75 -15.92
CA THR A 98 -1.15 -0.75 -16.97
C THR A 98 -2.63 -0.37 -16.99
N GLU A 99 -3.53 -1.34 -16.88
CA GLU A 99 -4.97 -1.08 -16.84
C GLU A 99 -5.43 -0.43 -15.53
N LEU A 100 -4.88 -0.81 -14.38
CA LEU A 100 -5.18 -0.10 -13.13
C LEU A 100 -4.69 1.36 -13.15
N LYS A 101 -3.57 1.64 -13.83
CA LYS A 101 -3.08 3.01 -14.04
C LYS A 101 -3.95 3.81 -15.01
N SER A 102 -4.51 3.18 -16.03
CA SER A 102 -5.39 3.89 -16.98
C SER A 102 -6.73 4.23 -16.32
N LEU A 103 -7.20 3.36 -15.44
CA LEU A 103 -8.40 3.53 -14.62
C LEU A 103 -8.21 4.59 -13.53
N SER A 104 -7.09 4.55 -12.81
CA SER A 104 -6.79 5.50 -11.74
C SER A 104 -5.62 6.39 -12.13
N LYS A 105 -5.89 7.69 -12.28
CA LYS A 105 -4.87 8.75 -12.39
C LYS A 105 -3.82 8.75 -11.25
N LYS A 106 -3.99 7.92 -10.22
CA LYS A 106 -3.24 7.90 -8.96
C LYS A 106 -2.70 6.52 -8.53
N VAL A 107 -2.70 5.48 -9.37
CA VAL A 107 -1.88 4.29 -9.08
C VAL A 107 -0.43 4.62 -9.44
N CYS A 108 0.33 5.12 -8.46
CA CYS A 108 1.73 5.50 -8.65
C CYS A 108 2.66 4.33 -8.27
N PRO A 109 3.35 3.68 -9.23
CA PRO A 109 4.38 2.66 -8.94
C PRO A 109 5.56 3.21 -8.16
N TYR A 110 5.74 4.52 -8.20
CA TYR A 110 6.80 5.24 -7.52
C TYR A 110 6.74 5.05 -5.99
N ASP A 111 5.53 4.92 -5.44
CA ASP A 111 5.35 4.64 -4.01
C ASP A 111 5.78 3.20 -3.64
N ASN A 112 5.66 2.25 -4.58
CA ASN A 112 6.08 0.87 -4.33
C ASN A 112 7.61 0.73 -4.36
N ALA A 113 8.31 1.36 -5.31
CA ALA A 113 9.77 1.30 -5.38
C ALA A 113 10.45 1.95 -4.14
N VAL A 114 9.92 3.07 -3.66
CA VAL A 114 10.43 3.72 -2.43
C VAL A 114 10.12 2.87 -1.19
N ALA A 115 8.93 2.26 -1.12
CA ALA A 115 8.59 1.34 -0.04
C ALA A 115 9.48 0.08 -0.06
N GLU A 116 9.71 -0.52 -1.23
CA GLU A 116 10.57 -1.69 -1.41
C GLU A 116 12.02 -1.41 -1.03
N ALA A 117 12.58 -0.26 -1.44
CA ALA A 117 13.90 0.16 -1.00
C ALA A 117 13.97 0.31 0.53
N GLY A 118 12.94 0.91 1.14
CA GLY A 118 12.83 1.02 2.59
C GLY A 118 12.74 -0.33 3.30
N TYR A 119 11.91 -1.25 2.79
CA TYR A 119 11.77 -2.61 3.34
C TYR A 119 13.04 -3.42 3.22
N LYS A 120 13.76 -3.30 2.11
CA LYS A 120 15.06 -3.97 1.92
C LYS A 120 16.04 -3.51 3.00
N ILE A 121 16.14 -2.20 3.23
CA ILE A 121 17.01 -1.62 4.25
C ILE A 121 16.63 -2.10 5.65
N ILE A 122 15.34 -2.11 6.00
CA ILE A 122 14.87 -2.62 7.30
C ILE A 122 15.23 -4.10 7.45
N LYS A 123 15.02 -4.92 6.42
CA LYS A 123 15.37 -6.35 6.47
C LYS A 123 16.87 -6.57 6.61
N THR A 124 17.70 -5.83 5.89
CA THR A 124 19.16 -6.05 5.85
C THR A 124 19.89 -5.43 7.03
N GLU A 125 19.44 -4.29 7.55
CA GLU A 125 20.17 -3.55 8.60
C GLU A 125 19.52 -3.65 9.97
N PHE A 126 18.18 -3.67 10.03
CA PHE A 126 17.47 -3.72 11.30
C PHE A 126 17.16 -5.16 11.73
N ALA A 127 16.70 -6.02 10.81
CA ALA A 127 16.20 -7.35 11.17
C ALA A 127 17.22 -8.48 10.94
N PHE A 128 18.22 -8.29 10.09
CA PHE A 128 19.16 -9.35 9.73
C PHE A 128 19.93 -9.86 10.95
N ASN A 129 19.87 -11.18 11.17
CA ASN A 129 20.54 -11.88 12.26
C ASN A 129 20.18 -11.38 13.67
N ARG A 130 18.97 -10.83 13.85
CA ARG A 130 18.45 -10.42 15.17
C ARG A 130 17.26 -11.26 15.57
N ILE A 131 17.22 -11.64 16.83
CA ILE A 131 16.10 -12.34 17.46
C ILE A 131 15.49 -11.39 18.48
N PHE A 132 14.19 -11.17 18.37
CA PHE A 132 13.42 -10.37 19.33
C PHE A 132 12.68 -11.33 20.25
N ASN A 133 12.75 -11.10 21.55
CA ASN A 133 12.14 -11.97 22.56
C ASN A 133 10.62 -11.79 22.62
N ASN A 134 10.12 -10.62 22.23
CA ASN A 134 8.69 -10.34 22.17
C ASN A 134 8.35 -9.17 21.22
N LEU A 135 7.05 -8.99 20.96
CA LEU A 135 6.54 -7.95 20.06
C LEU A 135 6.81 -6.53 20.56
N GLU A 136 6.83 -6.30 21.88
CA GLU A 136 7.06 -4.96 22.44
C GLU A 136 8.52 -4.53 22.27
N GLU A 137 9.46 -5.44 22.47
CA GLU A 137 10.88 -5.23 22.17
C GLU A 137 11.08 -4.89 20.68
N LEU A 138 10.48 -5.67 19.77
CA LEU A 138 10.52 -5.38 18.33
C LEU A 138 10.00 -3.96 18.03
N LYS A 139 8.86 -3.57 18.60
CA LYS A 139 8.27 -2.23 18.37
C LYS A 139 9.17 -1.12 18.90
N LEU A 140 9.73 -1.28 20.11
CA LEU A 140 10.59 -0.28 20.73
C LEU A 140 11.89 -0.09 19.94
N GLU A 141 12.51 -1.19 19.54
CA GLU A 141 13.73 -1.13 18.74
C GLU A 141 13.47 -0.59 17.33
N LEU A 142 12.36 -0.98 16.69
CA LEU A 142 11.99 -0.46 15.38
C LEU A 142 11.75 1.05 15.44
N ARG A 143 11.08 1.55 16.48
CA ARG A 143 10.90 3.00 16.68
C ARG A 143 12.24 3.71 16.82
N SER A 144 13.15 3.15 17.61
CA SER A 144 14.50 3.69 17.81
C SER A 144 15.29 3.70 16.51
N TYR A 145 15.23 2.62 15.73
CA TYR A 145 15.85 2.53 14.41
C TYR A 145 15.30 3.57 13.44
N VAL A 146 13.98 3.73 13.37
CA VAL A 146 13.34 4.75 12.51
C VAL A 146 13.72 6.17 12.92
N LEU A 147 13.85 6.44 14.23
CA LEU A 147 14.29 7.73 14.73
C LEU A 147 15.73 8.02 14.31
N TRP A 148 16.63 7.05 14.49
CA TRP A 148 18.02 7.14 14.04
C TRP A 148 18.13 7.32 12.52
N TYR A 149 17.40 6.51 11.75
CA TYR A 149 17.40 6.58 10.28
C TYR A 149 17.02 7.98 9.78
N ASN A 150 16.00 8.61 10.38
CA ASN A 150 15.53 9.90 9.91
C ASN A 150 16.37 11.09 10.39
N ASN A 151 17.04 11.00 11.55
CA ASN A 151 17.67 12.16 12.20
C ASN A 151 19.19 12.05 12.34
N LYS A 152 19.78 10.88 12.09
CA LYS A 152 21.22 10.62 12.32
C LYS A 152 21.90 9.93 11.15
N ARG A 153 21.18 9.14 10.37
CA ARG A 153 21.75 8.47 9.19
C ARG A 153 21.94 9.45 8.05
N ILE A 154 23.17 9.59 7.59
CA ILE A 154 23.54 10.37 6.41
C ILE A 154 23.38 9.53 5.14
N HIS A 155 22.86 10.14 4.08
CA HIS A 155 22.65 9.48 2.80
C HIS A 155 23.44 10.21 1.71
N SER A 156 24.32 9.49 1.00
CA SER A 156 25.07 10.05 -0.13
C SER A 156 24.15 10.58 -1.23
N SER A 157 23.02 9.91 -1.46
CA SER A 157 21.98 10.35 -2.40
C SER A 157 21.28 11.65 -1.99
N LEU A 158 21.38 12.05 -0.72
CA LEU A 158 20.83 13.30 -0.18
C LEU A 158 21.94 14.32 0.09
N ASN A 159 23.02 14.30 -0.70
CA ASN A 159 24.17 15.18 -0.51
C ASN A 159 24.75 15.12 0.92
N TYR A 160 24.81 13.90 1.48
CA TYR A 160 25.27 13.61 2.84
C TYR A 160 24.41 14.22 3.96
N MET A 161 23.16 14.57 3.66
CA MET A 161 22.17 14.98 4.65
C MET A 161 21.39 13.79 5.21
N THR A 162 20.78 14.00 6.38
CA THR A 162 19.73 13.12 6.90
C THR A 162 18.39 13.35 6.18
N PRO A 163 17.46 12.38 6.20
CA PRO A 163 16.15 12.54 5.58
C PRO A 163 15.33 13.72 6.13
N VAL A 164 15.57 14.14 7.38
CA VAL A 164 14.94 15.33 7.97
C VAL A 164 15.61 16.61 7.49
N GLU A 165 16.94 16.66 7.44
CA GLU A 165 17.67 17.83 6.94
C GLU A 165 17.37 18.11 5.47
N ASP A 166 17.39 17.07 4.61
CA ASP A 166 17.04 17.20 3.20
C ASP A 166 15.60 17.74 3.02
N ARG A 167 14.66 17.23 3.83
CA ARG A 167 13.27 17.70 3.83
C ARG A 167 13.19 19.19 4.20
N LEU A 168 13.92 19.62 5.23
CA LEU A 168 13.93 21.02 5.66
C LEU A 168 14.58 21.93 4.61
N ALA A 169 15.67 21.47 3.98
CA ALA A 169 16.34 22.19 2.90
C ALA A 169 15.45 22.33 1.65
N ASN A 170 14.66 21.31 1.33
CA ASN A 170 13.75 21.29 0.19
C ASN A 170 12.38 21.92 0.46
N MET A 171 12.07 22.30 1.71
CA MET A 171 10.85 23.04 2.06
C MET A 171 11.01 24.57 1.93
N ASN A 172 12.24 25.06 1.83
CA ASN A 172 12.59 26.48 1.70
C ASN A 172 12.92 26.91 0.25
N LYS A 173 12.59 26.06 -0.73
CA LYS A 173 12.68 26.32 -2.17
C LYS A 173 11.29 26.30 -2.78
#